data_AF-A0A7V6CR63-F1
#
_entry.id   AF-A0A7V6CR63-F1
#
_cell.length_a   1.000
_cell.length_b   1.000
_cell.length_c   1.000
_cell.angle_alpha   90.00
_cell.angle_beta   90.00
_cell.angle_gamma   90.00
#
_symmetry.space_group_name_H-M   'P 1'
#
loop_
_entity.id
_entity.type
_entity.pdbx_description
1 polymer ?
#
loop_
_entity_poly.entity_id
_entity_poly.type
_entity_poly.pdbx_seq_one_letter_code
_entity_poly.pdbx_strand_id
1 'polypeptide(L)'
;MQEVINLWKQMLSGYSDRWVREGQQHLRWFTFGCGSGVDDSKNAPGLDRTDDIKKGLYQSLKLTARYRTACSRQRVKIGLLSNIHPAIHYSEYLQDFEDAVWTHANLLENIESLPEWKRVRLSDLSPFYDMLFTLTKSWFRDEELEAALSLQTLHKALGGKR
;
A
#
# COMPACT_ATOMS: atom_id res chain seq x y z
N MET A 1 18.39 9.41 -18.81
CA MET A 1 17.95 9.01 -17.44
C MET A 1 17.39 10.19 -16.65
N GLN A 2 18.08 11.35 -16.61
CA GLN A 2 17.57 12.54 -15.92
C GLN A 2 16.19 13.00 -16.43
N GLU A 3 15.96 12.98 -17.75
CA GLU A 3 14.68 13.34 -18.36
C GLU A 3 13.54 12.42 -17.92
N VAL A 4 13.80 11.11 -17.79
CA VAL A 4 12.83 10.14 -17.29
C VAL A 4 12.46 10.45 -15.85
N ILE A 5 13.44 10.71 -14.98
CA ILE A 5 13.20 11.09 -13.58
C ILE A 5 12.41 12.40 -13.50
N ASN A 6 12.74 13.39 -14.33
CA ASN A 6 12.02 14.65 -14.38
C ASN A 6 10.57 14.47 -14.81
N LEU A 7 10.32 13.63 -15.82
CA LEU A 7 8.97 13.28 -16.26
C LEU A 7 8.18 12.60 -15.14
N TRP A 8 8.78 11.62 -14.45
CA TRP A 8 8.14 10.96 -13.30
C TRP A 8 7.79 11.94 -12.18
N LYS A 9 8.67 12.90 -11.87
CA LYS A 9 8.38 13.96 -10.89
C LYS A 9 7.23 14.86 -11.32
N GLN A 10 7.20 15.26 -12.60
CA GLN A 10 6.11 16.05 -13.15
C GLN A 10 4.79 15.28 -13.13
N MET A 11 4.82 13.99 -13.45
CA MET A 11 3.65 13.12 -13.37
C MET A 11 3.10 13.00 -11.95
N LEU A 12 3.96 12.75 -10.97
CA LEU A 12 3.55 12.68 -9.57
C LEU A 12 3.01 14.02 -9.06
N SER A 13 3.69 15.13 -9.37
CA SER A 13 3.25 16.47 -8.94
C SER A 13 1.90 16.84 -9.54
N GLY A 14 1.74 16.66 -10.85
CA GLY A 14 0.49 17.00 -11.51
C GLY A 14 -0.65 16.09 -11.07
N TYR A 15 -0.35 14.81 -10.79
CA TYR A 15 -1.34 13.88 -10.26
C TYR A 15 -1.79 14.22 -8.84
N SER A 16 -0.87 14.54 -7.93
CA SER A 16 -1.20 14.97 -6.56
C SER A 16 -2.09 16.21 -6.53
N ASP A 17 -1.91 17.11 -7.49
CA ASP A 17 -2.74 18.31 -7.68
C ASP A 17 -3.96 18.07 -8.57
N ARG A 18 -4.30 16.80 -8.87
CA ARG A 18 -5.43 16.42 -9.75
C ARG A 18 -5.45 17.13 -11.10
N TRP A 19 -4.29 17.52 -11.61
CA TRP A 19 -4.10 18.22 -12.87
C TRP A 19 -4.85 19.56 -12.97
N VAL A 20 -5.15 20.22 -11.84
CA VAL A 20 -5.87 21.52 -11.85
C VAL A 20 -5.03 22.70 -12.36
N ARG A 21 -3.70 22.56 -12.45
CA ARG A 21 -2.83 23.65 -12.95
C ARG A 21 -2.85 23.76 -14.47
N GLU A 22 -3.02 24.98 -14.98
CA GLU A 22 -2.92 25.28 -16.41
C GLU A 22 -1.57 24.84 -16.99
N GLY A 23 -1.58 24.37 -18.24
CA GLY A 23 -0.38 23.86 -18.93
C GLY A 23 0.00 22.40 -18.61
N GLN A 24 -0.53 21.79 -17.54
CA GLN A 24 -0.23 20.39 -17.17
C GLN A 24 -1.26 19.38 -17.68
N GLN A 25 -2.34 19.84 -18.33
CA GLN A 25 -3.44 19.00 -18.81
C GLN A 25 -2.99 17.95 -19.83
N HIS A 26 -1.96 18.24 -20.63
CA HIS A 26 -1.38 17.28 -21.58
C HIS A 26 -0.66 16.12 -20.88
N LEU A 27 -0.13 16.33 -19.66
CA LEU A 27 0.56 15.29 -18.91
C LEU A 27 -0.40 14.28 -18.28
N ARG A 28 -1.67 14.65 -18.16
CA ARG A 28 -2.74 13.76 -17.72
C ARG A 28 -2.80 12.48 -18.57
N TRP A 29 -2.50 12.56 -19.86
CA TRP A 29 -2.49 11.39 -20.73
C TRP A 29 -1.45 10.33 -20.32
N PHE A 30 -0.40 10.70 -19.58
CA PHE A 30 0.58 9.75 -19.07
C PHE A 30 0.13 9.03 -17.79
N THR A 31 -0.85 9.57 -17.05
CA THR A 31 -1.42 8.87 -15.88
C THR A 31 -2.76 8.21 -16.16
N PHE A 32 -3.44 8.56 -17.26
CA PHE A 32 -4.76 8.05 -17.64
C PHE A 32 -4.64 7.20 -18.92
N GLY A 33 -4.84 5.89 -18.82
CA GLY A 33 -4.62 4.95 -19.94
C GLY A 33 -5.58 5.08 -21.14
N CYS A 34 -6.70 5.82 -21.02
CA CYS A 34 -7.73 5.82 -22.06
C CYS A 34 -8.31 7.18 -22.46
N GLY A 35 -7.82 8.31 -21.93
CA GLY A 35 -8.17 9.60 -22.52
C GLY A 35 -9.62 10.08 -22.50
N SER A 36 -10.50 9.37 -21.81
CA SER A 36 -11.93 9.66 -21.78
C SER A 36 -12.31 10.58 -20.61
N GLY A 37 -13.55 11.06 -20.65
CA GLY A 37 -14.17 11.98 -19.70
C GLY A 37 -13.87 11.65 -18.23
N VAL A 38 -13.56 12.71 -17.51
CA VAL A 38 -13.04 12.81 -16.14
C VAL A 38 -14.06 12.38 -15.08
N ASP A 39 -14.46 11.11 -14.99
CA ASP A 39 -15.15 10.64 -13.76
C ASP A 39 -15.16 9.12 -13.58
N ASP A 40 -13.98 8.49 -13.52
CA ASP A 40 -13.91 7.14 -12.98
C ASP A 40 -12.52 6.92 -12.36
N SER A 41 -12.49 6.57 -11.07
CA SER A 41 -11.28 6.15 -10.35
C SER A 41 -10.50 5.02 -11.04
N LYS A 42 -11.09 4.37 -12.05
CA LYS A 42 -10.44 3.39 -12.95
C LYS A 42 -9.25 3.94 -13.74
N ASN A 43 -9.17 5.25 -13.95
CA ASN A 43 -8.05 5.86 -14.67
C ASN A 43 -6.99 6.45 -13.74
N ALA A 44 -7.08 6.21 -12.44
CA ALA A 44 -6.06 6.65 -11.51
C ALA A 44 -4.77 5.81 -11.69
N PRO A 45 -3.58 6.43 -11.59
CA PRO A 45 -2.31 5.76 -11.79
C PRO A 45 -1.94 4.88 -10.60
N GLY A 46 -1.20 3.81 -10.91
CA GLY A 46 -0.60 2.94 -9.91
C GLY A 46 -1.63 2.39 -8.92
N LEU A 47 -1.35 2.54 -7.61
CA LEU A 47 -2.24 1.99 -6.59
C LEU A 47 -3.46 2.89 -6.34
N ASP A 48 -3.51 4.11 -6.87
CA ASP A 48 -4.59 5.05 -6.54
C ASP A 48 -5.95 4.70 -7.17
N ARG A 49 -5.97 3.64 -7.97
CA ARG A 49 -7.18 3.04 -8.49
C ARG A 49 -7.90 2.28 -7.38
N THR A 50 -9.08 2.78 -7.00
CA THR A 50 -9.79 2.27 -5.81
C THR A 50 -10.15 0.79 -5.88
N ASP A 51 -10.42 0.22 -7.07
CA ASP A 51 -10.65 -1.22 -7.19
C ASP A 51 -9.38 -2.05 -6.99
N ASP A 52 -8.21 -1.53 -7.32
CA ASP A 52 -6.93 -2.22 -7.06
C ASP A 52 -6.59 -2.19 -5.57
N ILE A 53 -6.88 -1.10 -4.86
CA ILE A 53 -6.76 -1.04 -3.39
C ILE A 53 -7.68 -2.09 -2.74
N LYS A 54 -8.96 -2.09 -3.11
CA LYS A 54 -9.97 -3.02 -2.57
C LYS A 54 -9.60 -4.47 -2.86
N LYS A 55 -9.16 -4.77 -4.09
CA LYS A 55 -8.68 -6.12 -4.47
C LYS A 55 -7.43 -6.49 -3.69
N GLY A 56 -6.49 -5.56 -3.53
CA GLY A 56 -5.27 -5.75 -2.76
C GLY A 56 -5.55 -6.13 -1.31
N LEU A 57 -6.46 -5.41 -0.65
CA LEU A 57 -6.89 -5.70 0.72
C LEU A 57 -7.56 -7.08 0.83
N TYR A 58 -8.43 -7.45 -0.12
CA TYR A 58 -9.01 -8.79 -0.14
C TYR A 58 -7.95 -9.88 -0.32
N GLN A 59 -6.98 -9.67 -1.23
CA GLN A 59 -5.89 -10.64 -1.41
C GLN A 59 -5.04 -10.76 -0.15
N SER A 60 -4.81 -9.67 0.58
CA SER A 60 -4.02 -9.72 1.81
C SER A 60 -4.71 -10.54 2.91
N LEU A 61 -6.03 -10.40 3.05
CA LEU A 61 -6.85 -11.25 3.93
C LEU A 61 -6.78 -12.72 3.52
N LYS A 62 -6.94 -13.01 2.22
CA LYS A 62 -6.90 -14.38 1.68
C LYS A 62 -5.54 -15.04 1.88
N LEU A 63 -4.45 -14.33 1.60
CA LEU A 63 -3.08 -14.81 1.79
C LEU A 63 -2.77 -15.03 3.28
N THR A 64 -3.25 -14.14 4.14
CA THR A 64 -3.10 -14.30 5.59
C THR A 64 -3.80 -15.57 6.07
N ALA A 65 -5.08 -15.73 5.74
CA ALA A 65 -5.88 -16.88 6.15
C ALA A 65 -5.34 -18.22 5.61
N ARG A 66 -4.71 -18.21 4.43
CA ARG A 66 -4.19 -19.44 3.80
C ARG A 66 -2.76 -19.78 4.21
N TYR A 67 -1.89 -18.78 4.39
CA TYR A 67 -0.45 -19.00 4.51
C TYR A 67 0.14 -18.45 5.80
N ARG A 68 -0.25 -17.24 6.24
CA ARG A 68 0.32 -16.62 7.42
C ARG A 68 -0.12 -17.32 8.70
N THR A 69 -1.42 -17.59 8.85
CA THR A 69 -1.99 -18.28 10.02
C THR A 69 -1.44 -19.69 10.20
N ALA A 70 -1.14 -20.39 9.09
CA ALA A 70 -0.52 -21.71 9.12
C ALA A 70 1.01 -21.66 9.41
N CYS A 71 1.63 -20.48 9.36
CA CYS A 71 3.05 -20.30 9.58
C CYS A 71 3.34 -20.00 11.05
N SER A 72 3.63 -21.03 11.85
CA SER A 72 3.98 -20.88 13.27
C SER A 72 5.20 -19.97 13.52
N ARG A 73 6.08 -19.82 12.52
CA ARG A 73 7.25 -18.94 12.58
C ARG A 73 6.98 -17.50 12.13
N GLN A 74 5.75 -17.17 11.73
CA GLN A 74 5.32 -15.85 11.27
C GLN A 74 6.22 -15.22 10.17
N ARG A 75 6.78 -16.06 9.28
CA ARG A 75 7.70 -15.64 8.22
C ARG A 75 7.02 -15.13 6.96
N VAL A 76 5.72 -15.36 6.81
CA VAL A 76 4.96 -14.92 5.64
C VAL A 76 4.59 -13.45 5.84
N LYS A 77 5.15 -12.59 4.99
CA LYS A 77 4.86 -11.15 4.93
C LYS A 77 4.09 -10.83 3.66
N ILE A 78 3.20 -9.85 3.73
CA ILE A 78 2.32 -9.46 2.63
C ILE A 78 2.49 -7.96 2.38
N GLY A 79 2.80 -7.59 1.14
CA GLY A 79 2.91 -6.19 0.74
C GLY A 79 2.02 -5.85 -0.44
N LEU A 80 1.56 -4.60 -0.50
CA LEU A 80 0.97 -4.00 -1.69
C LEU A 80 2.07 -3.30 -2.49
N LEU A 81 2.25 -3.68 -3.75
CA LEU A 81 3.31 -3.16 -4.61
C LEU A 81 2.70 -2.42 -5.79
N SER A 82 3.19 -1.21 -6.05
CA SER A 82 2.80 -0.43 -7.23
C SER A 82 3.89 0.55 -7.64
N ASN A 83 3.81 1.11 -8.84
CA ASN A 83 4.74 2.15 -9.27
C ASN A 83 4.46 3.49 -8.56
N ILE A 84 3.19 3.86 -8.36
CA ILE A 84 2.76 5.16 -7.82
C ILE A 84 1.92 4.95 -6.56
N HIS A 85 2.28 5.67 -5.50
CA HIS A 85 1.52 5.80 -4.26
C HIS A 85 0.11 6.34 -4.50
N PRO A 86 -0.91 5.88 -3.76
CA PRO A 86 -2.28 6.35 -3.89
C PRO A 86 -2.48 7.75 -3.28
N ALA A 87 -1.80 8.77 -3.80
CA ALA A 87 -1.74 10.10 -3.19
C ALA A 87 -3.11 10.75 -2.92
N ILE A 88 -4.12 10.44 -3.74
CA ILE A 88 -5.47 11.00 -3.60
C ILE A 88 -6.34 10.18 -2.66
N HIS A 89 -6.31 8.85 -2.76
CA HIS A 89 -7.21 7.97 -2.00
C HIS A 89 -6.56 7.29 -0.78
N TYR A 90 -5.28 7.56 -0.51
CA TYR A 90 -4.56 6.92 0.58
C TYR A 90 -5.22 7.13 1.95
N SER A 91 -5.56 8.37 2.30
CA SER A 91 -6.18 8.68 3.60
C SER A 91 -7.57 8.07 3.74
N GLU A 92 -8.30 7.90 2.63
CA GLU A 92 -9.66 7.34 2.65
C GLU A 92 -9.66 5.80 2.65
N TYR A 93 -8.66 5.15 2.04
CA TYR A 93 -8.71 3.70 1.79
C TYR A 93 -7.58 2.88 2.41
N LEU A 94 -6.42 3.46 2.72
CA LEU A 94 -5.25 2.70 3.17
C LEU A 94 -4.72 3.13 4.52
N GLN A 95 -4.71 4.43 4.83
CA GLN A 95 -4.06 4.97 6.03
C GLN A 95 -4.55 4.28 7.31
N ASP A 96 -5.86 4.08 7.46
CA ASP A 96 -6.46 3.43 8.63
C ASP A 96 -6.14 1.93 8.74
N PHE A 97 -5.54 1.32 7.71
CA PHE A 97 -5.09 -0.09 7.74
C PHE A 97 -3.60 -0.24 8.09
N GLU A 98 -2.86 0.86 8.18
CA GLU A 98 -1.42 0.84 8.47
C GLU A 98 -1.11 0.39 9.90
N ASP A 99 -1.94 0.73 10.87
CA ASP A 99 -1.80 0.26 12.25
C ASP A 99 -2.82 -0.83 12.61
N ALA A 100 -3.91 -0.96 11.85
CA ALA A 100 -4.94 -1.96 12.07
C ALA A 100 -4.42 -3.41 12.03
N VAL A 101 -4.98 -4.22 12.93
CA VAL A 101 -4.76 -5.66 13.02
C VAL A 101 -6.11 -6.36 13.14
N TRP A 102 -6.16 -7.62 12.76
CA TRP A 102 -7.37 -8.44 12.82
C TRP A 102 -7.05 -9.86 13.27
N THR A 103 -8.08 -10.58 13.71
CA THR A 103 -7.99 -11.98 14.12
C THR A 103 -9.30 -12.71 13.84
N HIS A 104 -9.30 -14.03 13.97
CA HIS A 104 -10.51 -14.84 13.87
C HIS A 104 -11.23 -14.92 15.22
N ALA A 105 -12.57 -14.87 15.21
CA ALA A 105 -13.38 -14.85 16.42
C ALA A 105 -13.16 -16.06 17.34
N ASN A 106 -12.80 -17.23 16.79
CA ASN A 106 -12.50 -18.43 17.57
C ASN A 106 -11.16 -18.37 18.33
N LEU A 107 -10.33 -17.36 18.08
CA LEU A 107 -9.08 -17.10 18.82
C LEU A 107 -9.29 -16.11 19.97
N LEU A 108 -10.50 -15.56 20.10
CA LEU A 108 -10.86 -14.65 21.19
C LEU A 108 -11.22 -15.46 22.44
N GLU A 109 -10.59 -15.11 23.56
CA GLU A 109 -10.87 -15.69 24.87
C GLU A 109 -11.69 -14.72 25.72
N ASN A 110 -12.61 -15.26 26.52
CA ASN A 110 -13.38 -14.50 27.50
C ASN A 110 -12.50 -14.08 28.68
N ILE A 111 -12.84 -12.94 29.27
CA ILE A 111 -12.29 -12.50 30.55
C ILE A 111 -13.44 -12.54 31.55
N GLU A 112 -13.43 -13.51 32.49
CA GLU A 112 -14.56 -13.73 33.41
C GLU A 112 -14.93 -12.48 34.23
N SER A 113 -13.93 -11.69 34.61
CA SER A 113 -14.12 -10.46 35.38
C SER A 113 -14.59 -9.25 34.55
N LEU A 114 -14.58 -9.35 33.22
CA LEU A 114 -14.82 -8.23 32.28
C LEU A 114 -15.60 -8.75 31.06
N PRO A 115 -16.93 -8.93 31.17
CA PRO A 115 -17.74 -9.61 30.14
C PRO A 115 -17.80 -8.87 28.80
N GLU A 116 -17.60 -7.55 28.77
CA GLU A 116 -17.51 -6.75 27.56
C GLU A 116 -16.14 -6.79 26.86
N TRP A 117 -15.15 -7.42 27.49
CA TRP A 117 -13.80 -7.55 26.95
C TRP A 117 -13.50 -8.97 26.48
N LYS A 118 -12.73 -9.05 25.40
CA LYS A 118 -12.09 -10.26 24.93
C LYS A 118 -10.58 -10.07 24.96
N ARG A 119 -9.83 -11.13 25.16
CA ARG A 119 -8.37 -11.13 24.95
C ARG A 119 -8.00 -12.02 23.78
N VAL A 120 -6.88 -11.71 23.16
CA VAL A 120 -6.28 -12.49 22.08
C VAL A 120 -4.76 -12.45 22.25
N ARG A 121 -4.07 -13.54 21.90
CA ARG A 121 -2.61 -13.54 21.92
C ARG A 121 -2.09 -12.64 20.81
N LEU A 122 -1.02 -11.90 21.07
CA LEU A 122 -0.39 -11.05 20.05
C LEU A 122 0.02 -11.86 18.80
N SER A 123 0.42 -13.12 18.96
CA SER A 123 0.77 -14.02 17.86
C SER A 123 -0.41 -14.38 16.94
N ASP A 124 -1.63 -14.21 17.43
CA ASP A 124 -2.88 -14.51 16.72
C ASP A 124 -3.49 -13.26 16.07
N LEU A 125 -2.84 -12.10 16.24
CA LEU A 125 -3.15 -10.87 15.50
C LEU A 125 -2.37 -10.86 14.18
N SER A 126 -3.06 -10.46 13.11
CA SER A 126 -2.46 -10.27 11.79
C SER A 126 -2.69 -8.85 11.30
N PRO A 127 -1.66 -8.16 10.78
CA PRO A 127 -1.88 -6.92 10.06
C PRO A 127 -2.58 -7.19 8.73
N PHE A 128 -3.18 -6.15 8.15
CA PHE A 128 -3.73 -6.26 6.80
C PHE A 128 -2.62 -6.35 5.74
N TYR A 129 -1.52 -5.63 5.94
CA TYR A 129 -0.31 -5.73 5.12
C TYR A 129 0.89 -5.26 5.97
N ASP A 130 2.07 -5.77 5.65
CA ASP A 130 3.33 -5.44 6.32
C ASP A 130 4.06 -4.30 5.60
N MET A 131 3.66 -3.97 4.37
CA MET A 131 4.32 -2.96 3.54
C MET A 131 3.38 -2.43 2.44
N LEU A 132 3.46 -1.14 2.20
CA LEU A 132 3.04 -0.49 0.96
C LEU A 132 4.32 -0.02 0.24
N PHE A 133 4.70 -0.70 -0.84
CA PHE A 133 5.90 -0.36 -1.58
C PHE A 133 5.55 0.32 -2.90
N THR A 134 5.99 1.56 -3.04
CA THR A 134 5.92 2.29 -4.32
C THR A 134 7.19 3.10 -4.59
N LEU A 135 7.39 3.45 -5.86
CA LEU A 135 8.56 4.23 -6.30
C LEU A 135 8.47 5.72 -5.88
N THR A 136 7.32 6.18 -5.40
CA THR A 136 7.09 7.58 -5.03
C THR A 136 7.04 7.79 -3.53
N LYS A 137 6.27 6.96 -2.82
CA LYS A 137 6.20 6.93 -1.35
C LYS A 137 5.91 5.52 -0.89
N SER A 138 6.76 4.98 -0.03
CA SER A 138 6.55 3.68 0.59
C SER A 138 6.26 3.84 2.08
N TRP A 139 5.56 2.86 2.64
CA TRP A 139 5.31 2.69 4.06
C TRP A 139 5.64 1.25 4.44
N PHE A 140 6.25 1.06 5.61
CA PHE A 140 6.67 -0.24 6.10
C PHE A 140 6.22 -0.38 7.55
N ARG A 141 5.59 -1.51 7.88
CA ARG A 141 5.31 -1.89 9.27
C ARG A 141 6.53 -2.54 9.93
N ASP A 142 7.34 -3.21 9.12
CA ASP A 142 8.41 -4.12 9.56
C ASP A 142 9.77 -3.56 9.17
N GLU A 143 10.64 -3.35 10.16
CA GLU A 143 11.98 -2.78 9.98
C GLU A 143 12.88 -3.67 9.10
N GLU A 144 12.71 -5.00 9.13
CA GLU A 144 13.48 -5.90 8.27
C GLU A 144 13.06 -5.72 6.81
N LEU A 145 11.76 -5.57 6.54
CA LEU A 145 11.26 -5.25 5.20
C LEU A 145 11.78 -3.89 4.73
N GLU A 146 11.76 -2.86 5.58
CA GLU A 146 12.28 -1.55 5.23
C GLU A 146 13.79 -1.62 4.90
N ALA A 147 14.57 -2.28 5.76
CA ALA A 147 15.99 -2.45 5.55
C ALA A 147 16.30 -3.19 4.24
N ALA A 148 15.50 -4.22 3.90
CA ALA A 148 15.71 -5.03 2.70
C ALA A 148 15.18 -4.40 1.41
N LEU A 149 14.06 -3.68 1.47
CA LEU A 149 13.28 -3.29 0.30
C LEU A 149 13.08 -1.78 0.15
N SER A 150 13.60 -0.92 1.04
CA SER A 150 13.54 0.53 0.83
C SER A 150 14.13 0.91 -0.53
N LEU A 151 13.61 1.99 -1.14
CA LEU A 151 14.12 2.49 -2.42
C LEU A 151 15.61 2.80 -2.35
N GLN A 152 16.09 3.28 -1.20
CA GLN A 152 17.51 3.54 -0.95
C GLN A 152 18.32 2.25 -0.97
N THR A 153 17.85 1.19 -0.32
CA THR A 153 18.49 -0.14 -0.34
C THR A 153 18.54 -0.68 -1.77
N LEU A 154 17.42 -0.66 -2.48
CA LEU A 154 17.34 -1.17 -3.85
C LEU A 154 18.21 -0.37 -4.81
N HIS A 155 18.21 0.97 -4.72
CA HIS A 155 19.06 1.83 -5.53
C HIS A 155 20.54 1.52 -5.31
N LYS A 156 20.97 1.34 -4.05
CA LYS A 156 22.35 0.95 -3.72
C LYS A 156 22.69 -0.43 -4.28
N ALA A 157 21.79 -1.41 -4.17
CA ALA A 157 22.00 -2.75 -4.70
C ALA A 157 22.19 -2.76 -6.23
N LEU A 158 21.58 -1.80 -6.94
CA LEU A 158 21.75 -1.59 -8.37
C LEU A 158 22.98 -0.76 -8.75
N GLY A 159 23.87 -0.44 -7.79
CA GLY A 159 25.09 0.35 -8.03
C GLY A 159 24.87 1.87 -7.99
N GLY A 160 23.70 2.32 -7.56
CA GLY A 160 23.39 3.73 -7.35
C GLY A 160 24.26 4.37 -6.28
N LYS A 161 24.75 5.59 -6.54
CA LYS A 161 25.46 6.42 -5.56
C LYS A 161 24.48 7.40 -4.91
N ARG A 162 24.75 7.78 -3.65
CA ARG A 162 23.93 8.78 -2.91
C ARG A 162 23.98 10.15 -3.57
#